data_AF-A0A7C7VT10-F1
#
_entry.id   AF-A0A7C7VT10-F1
#
_cell.length_a   1.000
_cell.length_b   1.000
_cell.length_c   1.000
_cell.angle_alpha   90.00
_cell.angle_beta   90.00
_cell.angle_gamma   90.00
#
_symmetry.space_group_name_H-M   'P 1'
#
loop_
_entity.id
_entity.type
_entity.pdbx_description
1 polymer ?
#
loop_
_entity_poly.entity_id
_entity_poly.type
_entity_poly.pdbx_seq_one_letter_code
_entity_poly.pdbx_strand_id
1 'polypeptide(L)'
;TIRFDPARNEVAVRIGPVVNTGQVPFPGSEPEGAEEVRVRVGVPMVHTYDAENRVDIFSGPSFKFVRKGDKLHVHFLDWHRRWSHSLTLAAVLGLGAIGIGALVEWLARGFLTRTPLWAGLVVGLGFTGHILEDQLGFMGSNLFYPFTRERAIGLQLLRSGDAIPNFLTVWLSVALVLFNLDRFSASPRLDGPVFLLLAVLLPLVLLGGLYQLQRWGKSEAKEALQQRDIVSETEEVEVR
;
A
#
# COMPACT_ATOMS: atom_id res chain seq x y z
N THR A 1 -3.78 -0.18 -19.28
CA THR A 1 -4.70 -0.01 -18.14
C THR A 1 -5.81 -1.03 -18.20
N ILE A 2 -6.24 -1.53 -17.05
CA ILE A 2 -7.43 -2.37 -16.87
C ILE A 2 -8.37 -1.65 -15.89
N ARG A 3 -9.61 -1.39 -16.29
CA ARG A 3 -10.64 -0.78 -15.43
C ARG A 3 -11.78 -1.76 -15.20
N PHE A 4 -12.07 -2.02 -13.93
CA PHE A 4 -13.25 -2.80 -13.53
C PHE A 4 -14.38 -1.82 -13.18
N ASP A 5 -15.51 -1.92 -13.87
CA ASP A 5 -16.69 -1.07 -13.68
C ASP A 5 -17.85 -1.91 -13.10
N PRO A 6 -18.01 -1.94 -11.76
CA PRO A 6 -19.12 -2.61 -11.11
C PRO A 6 -20.51 -2.03 -11.45
N ALA A 7 -20.61 -0.75 -11.80
CA ALA A 7 -21.89 -0.11 -12.08
C ALA A 7 -22.46 -0.59 -13.42
N ARG A 8 -21.58 -0.76 -14.41
CA ARG A 8 -21.95 -1.25 -15.76
C ARG A 8 -21.72 -2.76 -15.94
N ASN A 9 -21.12 -3.43 -14.96
CA ASN A 9 -20.65 -4.83 -15.05
C ASN A 9 -19.74 -5.06 -16.27
N GLU A 10 -18.82 -4.12 -16.48
CA GLU A 10 -17.90 -4.09 -17.61
C GLU A 10 -16.46 -4.15 -17.15
N VAL A 11 -15.61 -4.73 -17.99
CA VAL A 11 -14.16 -4.58 -17.92
C VAL A 11 -13.72 -3.79 -19.14
N ALA A 12 -13.00 -2.70 -18.91
CA ALA A 12 -12.41 -1.88 -19.95
C ALA A 12 -10.89 -2.06 -19.96
N VAL A 13 -10.31 -2.19 -21.14
CA VAL A 13 -8.86 -2.35 -21.32
C VAL A 13 -8.39 -1.37 -22.38
N ARG A 14 -7.28 -0.68 -22.08
CA ARG A 14 -6.56 0.17 -23.03
C ARG A 14 -5.08 -0.18 -22.99
N ILE A 15 -4.48 -0.47 -24.13
CA ILE A 15 -3.04 -0.67 -24.23
C ILE A 15 -2.39 0.71 -24.34
N GLY A 16 -1.44 0.99 -23.45
CA GLY A 16 -0.69 2.24 -23.45
C GLY A 16 0.72 2.06 -24.04
N PRO A 17 1.57 3.10 -23.97
CA PRO A 17 2.95 3.01 -24.40
C PRO A 17 3.76 2.00 -23.57
N VAL A 18 4.87 1.54 -24.14
CA VAL A 18 5.89 0.79 -23.39
C VAL A 18 6.51 1.74 -22.37
N VAL A 19 6.72 1.25 -21.16
CA VAL A 19 7.26 2.03 -20.04
C VAL A 19 8.53 1.37 -19.51
N ASN A 20 9.44 2.19 -18.98
CA ASN A 20 10.61 1.68 -18.26
C ASN A 20 10.25 1.28 -16.82
N THR A 21 11.23 0.77 -16.06
CA THR A 21 11.02 0.38 -14.65
C THR A 21 10.71 1.55 -13.72
N GLY A 22 10.92 2.79 -14.16
CA GLY A 22 10.46 4.00 -13.47
C GLY A 22 9.05 4.44 -13.89
N GLN A 23 8.30 3.60 -14.61
CA GLN A 23 6.94 3.86 -15.12
C GLN A 23 6.86 5.03 -16.12
N VAL A 24 8.02 5.43 -16.68
CA VAL A 24 8.10 6.51 -17.67
C VAL A 24 7.90 5.92 -19.07
N PRO A 25 6.96 6.46 -19.88
CA PRO A 25 6.76 6.04 -21.27
C PRO A 25 7.99 6.23 -22.15
N PHE A 26 8.28 5.25 -23.01
CA PHE A 26 9.23 5.43 -24.11
C PHE A 26 8.57 6.25 -25.22
N PRO A 27 9.17 7.38 -25.65
CA PRO A 27 8.63 8.20 -26.73
C PRO A 27 8.40 7.37 -28.01
N GLY A 28 7.24 7.54 -28.63
CA GLY A 28 6.87 6.86 -29.88
C GLY A 28 6.51 5.37 -29.74
N SER A 29 6.38 4.84 -28.52
CA SER A 29 5.99 3.44 -28.28
C SER A 29 4.48 3.23 -28.07
N GLU A 30 3.68 4.28 -28.22
CA GLU A 30 2.24 4.18 -28.09
C GLU A 30 1.65 3.45 -29.30
N PRO A 31 0.80 2.41 -29.11
CA PRO A 31 0.23 1.68 -30.24
C PRO A 31 -0.70 2.59 -31.04
N GLU A 32 -0.56 2.56 -32.37
CA GLU A 32 -1.50 3.25 -33.27
C GLU A 32 -2.90 2.68 -33.12
N GLY A 33 -3.91 3.56 -33.01
CA GLY A 33 -5.30 3.13 -32.84
C GLY A 33 -5.60 2.46 -31.49
N ALA A 34 -4.81 2.73 -30.46
CA ALA A 34 -5.03 2.22 -29.11
C ALA A 34 -6.34 2.76 -28.48
N GLU A 35 -7.45 2.13 -28.83
CA GLU A 35 -8.75 2.43 -28.25
C GLU A 35 -9.00 1.65 -26.97
N GLU A 36 -9.87 2.20 -26.12
CA GLU A 36 -10.37 1.47 -24.96
C GLU A 36 -11.45 0.48 -25.41
N VAL A 37 -11.18 -0.80 -25.24
CA VAL A 37 -12.13 -1.88 -25.52
C VAL A 37 -12.88 -2.24 -24.25
N ARG A 38 -14.19 -2.44 -24.35
CA ARG A 38 -15.07 -2.77 -23.23
C ARG A 38 -15.79 -4.09 -23.46
N VAL A 39 -15.88 -4.91 -22.42
CA VAL A 39 -16.60 -6.19 -22.45
C VAL A 39 -17.49 -6.32 -21.22
N ARG A 40 -18.75 -6.71 -21.43
CA ARG A 40 -19.68 -7.05 -20.35
C ARG A 40 -19.34 -8.41 -19.75
N VAL A 41 -19.28 -8.47 -18.43
CA VAL A 41 -18.96 -9.69 -17.66
C VAL A 41 -20.20 -10.58 -17.50
N GLY A 42 -21.40 -10.00 -17.57
CA GLY A 42 -22.67 -10.73 -17.49
C GLY A 42 -23.10 -11.14 -16.07
N VAL A 43 -22.32 -10.82 -15.05
CA VAL A 43 -22.63 -11.03 -13.63
C VAL A 43 -22.29 -9.78 -12.80
N PRO A 44 -23.02 -9.51 -11.70
CA PRO A 44 -22.67 -8.43 -10.78
C PRO A 44 -21.24 -8.56 -10.26
N MET A 45 -20.47 -7.48 -10.31
CA MET A 45 -19.07 -7.46 -9.89
C MET A 45 -18.86 -6.63 -8.61
N VAL A 46 -17.92 -7.06 -7.76
CA VAL A 46 -17.41 -6.29 -6.63
C VAL A 46 -15.89 -6.17 -6.78
N HIS A 47 -15.39 -4.96 -6.97
CA HIS A 47 -13.96 -4.69 -6.98
C HIS A 47 -13.52 -4.05 -5.67
N THR A 48 -12.50 -4.62 -5.03
CA THR A 48 -12.05 -4.18 -3.68
C THR A 48 -10.82 -3.27 -3.72
N TYR A 49 -10.52 -2.66 -4.86
CA TYR A 49 -9.37 -1.77 -5.06
C TYR A 49 -9.76 -0.60 -5.99
N ASP A 50 -8.78 0.11 -6.55
CA ASP A 50 -9.02 1.25 -7.44
C ASP A 50 -9.75 0.83 -8.72
N ALA A 51 -10.66 1.68 -9.20
CA ALA A 51 -11.45 1.36 -10.38
C ALA A 51 -10.53 1.14 -11.59
N GLU A 52 -9.48 1.96 -11.70
CA GLU A 52 -8.48 1.92 -12.75
C GLU A 52 -7.15 1.32 -12.25
N ASN A 53 -6.70 0.26 -12.92
CA ASN A 53 -5.44 -0.41 -12.62
C ASN A 53 -4.47 -0.18 -13.77
N ARG A 54 -3.48 0.67 -13.53
CA ARG A 54 -2.40 0.90 -14.48
C ARG A 54 -1.41 -0.25 -14.39
N VAL A 55 -1.15 -0.87 -15.54
CA VAL A 55 -0.20 -1.97 -15.68
C VAL A 55 1.02 -1.39 -16.37
N ASP A 56 1.93 -0.82 -15.59
CA ASP A 56 3.04 0.01 -16.08
C ASP A 56 4.40 -0.38 -15.48
N ILE A 57 4.51 -1.57 -14.90
CA ILE A 57 5.79 -2.12 -14.45
C ILE A 57 5.72 -3.66 -14.38
N PHE A 58 6.83 -4.31 -14.75
CA PHE A 58 6.94 -5.78 -14.85
C PHE A 58 5.82 -6.41 -15.72
N SER A 59 5.45 -7.66 -15.44
CA SER A 59 4.32 -8.36 -16.09
C SER A 59 2.93 -7.93 -15.55
N GLY A 60 2.90 -6.92 -14.67
CA GLY A 60 1.68 -6.45 -14.06
C GLY A 60 1.21 -7.22 -12.81
N PRO A 61 0.08 -6.77 -12.23
CA PRO A 61 -0.47 -7.34 -11.01
C PRO A 61 -1.20 -8.66 -11.27
N SER A 62 -1.28 -9.51 -10.25
CA SER A 62 -2.18 -10.67 -10.27
C SER A 62 -3.57 -10.30 -9.75
N PHE A 63 -4.60 -10.85 -10.39
CA PHE A 63 -5.98 -10.75 -9.95
C PHE A 63 -6.51 -12.14 -9.60
N LYS A 64 -7.28 -12.20 -8.51
CA LYS A 64 -8.05 -13.40 -8.16
C LYS A 64 -9.54 -13.12 -8.31
N PHE A 65 -10.19 -14.02 -9.02
CA PHE A 65 -11.62 -14.00 -9.27
C PHE A 65 -12.30 -15.02 -8.35
N VAL A 66 -13.21 -14.57 -7.48
CA VAL A 66 -13.90 -15.43 -6.52
C VAL A 66 -15.39 -15.19 -6.63
N ARG A 67 -16.16 -16.27 -6.80
CA ARG A 67 -17.62 -16.19 -6.66
C ARG A 67 -17.99 -16.12 -5.19
N LYS A 68 -18.73 -15.09 -4.78
CA LYS A 68 -19.41 -15.05 -3.48
C LYS A 68 -20.90 -14.78 -3.73
N GLY A 69 -21.71 -15.82 -3.52
CA GLY A 69 -23.14 -15.78 -3.88
C GLY A 69 -23.34 -15.64 -5.39
N ASP A 70 -24.06 -14.59 -5.79
CA ASP A 70 -24.35 -14.18 -7.16
C ASP A 70 -23.32 -13.20 -7.75
N LYS A 71 -22.31 -12.79 -6.96
CA LYS A 71 -21.35 -11.76 -7.35
C LYS A 71 -19.96 -12.31 -7.64
N LEU A 72 -19.28 -11.69 -8.61
CA LEU A 72 -17.87 -11.87 -8.91
C LEU A 72 -17.03 -10.89 -8.09
N HIS A 73 -16.27 -11.37 -7.12
CA HIS A 73 -15.30 -10.59 -6.38
C HIS A 73 -13.95 -10.62 -7.09
N VAL A 74 -13.43 -9.43 -7.42
CA VAL A 74 -12.12 -9.25 -8.03
C VAL A 74 -11.17 -8.74 -6.96
N HIS A 75 -10.15 -9.54 -6.66
CA HIS A 75 -9.14 -9.23 -5.65
C HIS A 75 -7.79 -8.92 -6.32
N PHE A 76 -7.34 -7.68 -6.17
CA PHE A 76 -6.00 -7.24 -6.54
C PHE A 76 -4.96 -7.83 -5.57
N LEU A 77 -3.89 -8.43 -6.11
CA LEU A 77 -2.73 -8.98 -5.40
C LEU A 77 -3.08 -9.91 -4.21
N ASP A 78 -4.03 -10.86 -4.40
CA ASP A 78 -4.51 -11.73 -3.30
C ASP A 78 -3.37 -12.50 -2.61
N TRP A 79 -2.41 -13.04 -3.38
CA TRP A 79 -1.29 -13.82 -2.85
C TRP A 79 -0.41 -13.00 -1.89
N HIS A 80 0.02 -11.81 -2.34
CA HIS A 80 1.08 -11.03 -1.70
C HIS A 80 0.68 -10.57 -0.30
N ARG A 81 -0.62 -10.41 -0.03
CA ARG A 81 -1.12 -9.85 1.23
C ARG A 81 -1.94 -10.83 2.07
N ARG A 82 -1.93 -12.12 1.70
CA ARG A 82 -2.70 -13.16 2.40
C ARG A 82 -1.87 -13.97 3.40
N TRP A 83 -0.67 -14.40 3.04
CA TRP A 83 0.18 -15.16 3.98
C TRP A 83 1.47 -14.41 4.32
N SER A 84 2.07 -13.74 3.33
CA SER A 84 3.32 -12.99 3.47
C SER A 84 3.21 -11.70 4.27
N HIS A 85 2.00 -11.24 4.63
CA HIS A 85 1.79 -10.02 5.43
C HIS A 85 0.84 -10.31 6.62
N SER A 86 1.24 -11.26 7.47
CA SER A 86 0.50 -11.65 8.68
C SER A 86 1.34 -11.47 9.94
N LEU A 87 0.69 -11.11 11.05
CA LEU A 87 1.35 -10.95 12.35
C LEU A 87 1.90 -12.28 12.85
N THR A 88 1.24 -13.39 12.51
CA THR A 88 1.75 -14.73 12.79
C THR A 88 3.08 -14.98 12.07
N LEU A 89 3.20 -14.60 10.78
CA LEU A 89 4.48 -14.69 10.08
C LEU A 89 5.53 -13.75 10.71
N ALA A 90 5.16 -12.54 11.11
CA ALA A 90 6.07 -11.62 11.81
C ALA A 90 6.65 -12.26 13.08
N ALA A 91 5.81 -12.90 13.88
CA ALA A 91 6.21 -13.61 15.09
C ALA A 91 7.12 -14.81 14.77
N VAL A 92 6.78 -15.61 13.75
CA VAL A 92 7.60 -16.75 13.32
C VAL A 92 8.98 -16.31 12.85
N LEU A 93 9.06 -15.24 12.04
CA LEU A 93 10.33 -14.69 11.56
C LEU A 93 11.16 -14.12 12.71
N GLY A 94 10.53 -13.40 13.64
CA GLY A 94 11.18 -12.90 14.85
C GLY A 94 11.76 -14.03 15.69
N LEU A 95 10.95 -15.02 16.06
CA LEU A 95 11.39 -16.20 16.83
C LEU A 95 12.46 -17.01 16.08
N GLY A 96 12.33 -17.16 14.77
CA GLY A 96 13.32 -17.81 13.92
C GLY A 96 14.66 -17.09 13.95
N ALA A 97 14.66 -15.76 13.87
CA ALA A 97 15.87 -14.95 14.01
C ALA A 97 16.50 -15.07 15.40
N ILE A 98 15.70 -15.14 16.48
CA ILE A 98 16.21 -15.44 17.83
C ILE A 98 16.90 -16.81 17.84
N GLY A 99 16.22 -17.84 17.34
CA GLY A 99 16.72 -19.22 17.36
C GLY A 99 18.01 -19.39 16.55
N ILE A 100 18.04 -18.87 15.31
CA ILE A 100 19.23 -18.90 14.46
C ILE A 100 20.37 -18.10 15.09
N GLY A 101 20.09 -16.89 15.59
CA GLY A 101 21.11 -16.06 16.26
C GLY A 101 21.68 -16.73 17.51
N ALA A 102 20.84 -17.36 18.32
CA ALA A 102 21.25 -18.08 19.53
C ALA A 102 22.10 -19.31 19.18
N LEU A 103 21.70 -20.08 18.15
CA LEU A 103 22.48 -21.23 17.69
C LEU A 103 23.86 -20.80 17.19
N VAL A 104 23.93 -19.78 16.34
CA VAL A 104 25.20 -19.24 15.83
C VAL A 104 26.08 -18.75 16.97
N GLU A 105 25.52 -18.00 17.92
CA GLU A 105 26.29 -17.49 19.05
C GLU A 105 26.79 -18.61 19.97
N TRP A 106 25.94 -19.58 20.28
CA TRP A 106 26.33 -20.73 21.09
C TRP A 106 27.44 -21.55 20.42
N LEU A 107 27.34 -21.82 19.11
CA LEU A 107 28.37 -22.55 18.36
C LEU A 107 29.70 -21.77 18.29
N ALA A 108 29.64 -20.44 18.18
CA ALA A 108 30.82 -19.61 18.05
C ALA A 108 31.51 -19.27 19.38
N ARG A 109 30.74 -19.14 20.48
CA ARG A 109 31.22 -18.59 21.76
C ARG A 109 31.03 -19.53 22.95
N GLY A 110 30.18 -20.55 22.85
CA GLY A 110 29.85 -21.48 23.95
C GLY A 110 28.90 -20.91 25.01
N PHE A 111 28.49 -19.64 24.92
CA PHE A 111 27.52 -19.03 25.82
C PHE A 111 26.58 -18.08 25.06
N LEU A 112 25.37 -17.88 25.60
CA LEU A 112 24.34 -17.05 24.99
C LEU A 112 24.34 -15.65 25.61
N THR A 113 24.24 -14.62 24.77
CA THR A 113 23.97 -13.26 25.22
C THR A 113 22.51 -12.88 24.95
N ARG A 114 22.14 -11.62 25.22
CA ARG A 114 20.83 -11.07 24.84
C ARG A 114 20.77 -10.62 23.38
N THR A 115 21.88 -10.66 22.64
CA THR A 115 21.95 -10.19 21.24
C THR A 115 20.93 -10.90 20.34
N PRO A 116 20.77 -12.24 20.38
CA PRO A 116 19.79 -12.93 19.55
C PRO A 116 18.35 -12.48 19.83
N LEU A 117 18.01 -12.24 21.09
CA LEU A 117 16.69 -11.72 21.48
C LEU A 117 16.43 -10.36 20.83
N TRP A 118 17.39 -9.43 20.93
CA TRP A 118 17.25 -8.10 20.31
C TRP A 118 17.15 -8.18 18.79
N ALA A 119 17.96 -9.03 18.15
CA ALA A 119 17.89 -9.23 16.70
C ALA A 119 16.51 -9.72 16.27
N GLY A 120 15.95 -10.72 16.96
CA GLY A 120 14.61 -11.22 16.65
C GLY A 120 13.49 -10.24 16.95
N LEU A 121 13.61 -9.42 17.99
CA LEU A 121 12.66 -8.33 18.26
C LEU A 121 12.68 -7.29 17.14
N VAL A 122 13.86 -6.89 16.66
CA VAL A 122 13.99 -5.94 15.54
C VAL A 122 13.35 -6.51 14.27
N VAL A 123 13.61 -7.78 13.94
CA VAL A 123 13.00 -8.45 12.78
C VAL A 123 11.48 -8.52 12.92
N GLY A 124 10.98 -9.02 14.05
CA GLY A 124 9.54 -9.22 14.28
C GLY A 124 8.77 -7.91 14.34
N LEU A 125 9.28 -6.90 15.06
CA LEU A 125 8.62 -5.59 15.18
C LEU A 125 8.72 -4.78 13.88
N GLY A 126 9.85 -4.84 13.18
CA GLY A 126 10.00 -4.20 11.87
C GLY A 126 9.01 -4.77 10.86
N PHE A 127 8.89 -6.09 10.79
CA PHE A 127 7.93 -6.75 9.92
C PHE A 127 6.48 -6.47 10.33
N THR A 128 6.20 -6.41 11.64
CA THR A 128 4.90 -6.01 12.18
C THR A 128 4.55 -4.58 11.75
N GLY A 129 5.49 -3.64 11.84
CA GLY A 129 5.29 -2.25 11.40
C GLY A 129 4.85 -2.18 9.93
N HIS A 130 5.54 -2.91 9.06
CA HIS A 130 5.20 -3.03 7.64
C HIS A 130 3.77 -3.59 7.42
N ILE A 131 3.37 -4.63 8.15
CA ILE A 131 2.02 -5.21 8.06
C ILE A 131 0.94 -4.22 8.54
N LEU A 132 1.23 -3.45 9.60
CA LEU A 132 0.29 -2.46 10.12
C LEU A 132 0.16 -1.26 9.18
N GLU A 133 1.25 -0.82 8.54
CA GLU A 133 1.22 0.20 7.50
C GLU A 133 0.33 -0.24 6.32
N ASP A 134 0.40 -1.51 5.94
CA ASP A 134 -0.48 -2.08 4.93
C ASP A 134 -1.97 -2.00 5.27
N GLN A 135 -2.34 -2.00 6.56
CA GLN A 135 -3.72 -1.79 7.01
C GLN A 135 -4.18 -0.35 6.88
N LEU A 136 -3.28 0.62 6.75
CA LEU A 136 -3.65 2.02 6.45
C LEU A 136 -4.04 2.19 4.98
N GLY A 137 -3.64 1.25 4.12
CA GLY A 137 -3.92 1.27 2.68
C GLY A 137 -5.30 0.76 2.28
N PHE A 138 -5.55 0.63 0.98
CA PHE A 138 -6.80 0.09 0.44
C PHE A 138 -6.87 -1.45 0.45
N MET A 139 -5.71 -2.10 0.29
CA MET A 139 -5.66 -3.56 0.15
C MET A 139 -5.80 -4.30 1.47
N GLY A 140 -5.34 -3.70 2.57
CA GLY A 140 -5.22 -4.37 3.87
C GLY A 140 -4.36 -5.64 3.80
N SER A 141 -4.60 -6.57 4.73
CA SER A 141 -3.93 -7.87 4.80
C SER A 141 -4.75 -8.87 5.63
N ASN A 142 -4.32 -10.13 5.64
CA ASN A 142 -4.84 -11.14 6.54
C ASN A 142 -3.94 -11.27 7.78
N LEU A 143 -4.31 -10.58 8.87
CA LEU A 143 -3.46 -10.41 10.05
C LEU A 143 -3.09 -11.72 10.75
N PHE A 144 -3.94 -12.75 10.71
CA PHE A 144 -3.77 -13.98 11.49
C PHE A 144 -3.69 -15.24 10.63
N TYR A 145 -3.24 -15.14 9.37
CA TYR A 145 -2.91 -16.33 8.59
C TYR A 145 -1.88 -17.20 9.33
N PRO A 146 -2.02 -18.54 9.38
CA PRO A 146 -3.00 -19.38 8.67
C PRO A 146 -4.31 -19.65 9.42
N PHE A 147 -4.49 -19.10 10.62
CA PHE A 147 -5.70 -19.31 11.43
C PHE A 147 -6.94 -18.69 10.78
N THR A 148 -6.77 -17.55 10.11
CA THR A 148 -7.78 -16.92 9.28
C THR A 148 -7.44 -17.07 7.81
N ARG A 149 -8.48 -17.18 6.96
CA ARG A 149 -8.31 -17.31 5.50
C ARG A 149 -8.74 -16.08 4.73
N GLU A 150 -9.52 -15.19 5.33
CA GLU A 150 -10.04 -14.00 4.66
C GLU A 150 -9.15 -12.79 4.94
N ARG A 151 -9.06 -11.90 3.94
CA ARG A 151 -8.33 -10.64 4.03
C ARG A 151 -9.26 -9.57 4.62
N ALA A 152 -8.76 -8.80 5.58
CA ALA A 152 -9.42 -7.58 6.03
C ALA A 152 -9.10 -6.44 5.05
N ILE A 153 -10.10 -5.63 4.71
CA ILE A 153 -9.90 -4.40 3.95
C ILE A 153 -9.21 -3.39 4.88
N GLY A 154 -8.23 -2.66 4.35
CA GLY A 154 -7.56 -1.61 5.13
C GLY A 154 -8.43 -0.36 5.28
N LEU A 155 -7.91 0.62 6.02
CA LEU A 155 -8.61 1.86 6.38
C LEU A 155 -8.76 2.86 5.21
N GLN A 156 -8.13 2.59 4.06
CA GLN A 156 -8.22 3.45 2.86
C GLN A 156 -7.75 4.89 3.13
N LEU A 157 -6.77 5.02 4.02
CA LEU A 157 -6.21 6.31 4.41
C LEU A 157 -5.10 6.75 3.46
N LEU A 158 -4.30 5.80 2.98
CA LEU A 158 -3.09 6.03 2.20
C LEU A 158 -3.08 5.20 0.92
N ARG A 159 -2.38 5.67 -0.12
CA ARG A 159 -2.04 4.86 -1.30
C ARG A 159 -0.55 4.62 -1.35
N SER A 160 -0.14 3.45 -1.85
CA SER A 160 1.28 3.08 -1.96
C SER A 160 2.08 4.02 -2.87
N GLY A 161 1.42 4.71 -3.80
CA GLY A 161 2.04 5.69 -4.68
C GLY A 161 2.06 7.13 -4.13
N ASP A 162 1.49 7.37 -2.94
CA ASP A 162 1.44 8.73 -2.40
C ASP A 162 2.82 9.15 -1.87
N ALA A 163 3.37 10.22 -2.44
CA ALA A 163 4.71 10.68 -2.09
C ALA A 163 4.82 11.16 -0.62
N ILE A 164 3.81 11.87 -0.12
CA ILE A 164 3.85 12.45 1.24
C ILE A 164 3.85 11.35 2.33
N PRO A 165 2.91 10.40 2.36
CA PRO A 165 2.94 9.30 3.31
C PRO A 165 4.24 8.50 3.27
N ASN A 166 4.71 8.13 2.07
CA ASN A 166 5.97 7.40 1.92
C ASN A 166 7.17 8.18 2.48
N PHE A 167 7.26 9.48 2.17
CA PHE A 167 8.31 10.34 2.71
C PHE A 167 8.23 10.43 4.24
N LEU A 168 7.03 10.65 4.79
CA LEU A 168 6.81 10.74 6.24
C LEU A 168 7.20 9.44 6.95
N THR A 169 6.80 8.26 6.46
CA THR A 169 7.17 6.97 7.06
C THR A 169 8.70 6.84 7.17
N VAL A 170 9.42 7.11 6.07
CA VAL A 170 10.89 7.00 6.04
C VAL A 170 11.53 8.06 6.94
N TRP A 171 11.08 9.31 6.83
CA TRP A 171 11.61 10.43 7.62
C TRP A 171 11.47 10.16 9.12
N LEU A 172 10.30 9.74 9.56
CA LEU A 172 10.03 9.43 10.97
C LEU A 172 10.86 8.26 11.47
N SER A 173 11.02 7.22 10.65
CA SER A 173 11.88 6.09 10.98
C SER A 173 13.33 6.54 11.20
N VAL A 174 13.87 7.36 10.28
CA VAL A 174 15.22 7.91 10.41
C VAL A 174 15.35 8.83 11.62
N ALA A 175 14.40 9.75 11.82
CA ALA A 175 14.42 10.68 12.95
C ALA A 175 14.40 9.94 14.30
N LEU A 176 13.56 8.93 14.45
CA LEU A 176 13.48 8.13 15.67
C LEU A 176 14.72 7.27 15.89
N VAL A 177 15.31 6.71 14.83
CA VAL A 177 16.58 5.99 14.92
C VAL A 177 17.69 6.93 15.40
N LEU A 178 17.84 8.10 14.78
CA LEU A 178 18.85 9.09 15.17
C LEU A 178 18.64 9.58 16.61
N PHE A 179 17.40 9.86 17.00
CA PHE A 179 17.07 10.25 18.36
C PHE A 179 17.47 9.19 19.39
N ASN A 180 17.16 7.92 19.13
CA ASN A 180 17.53 6.83 20.04
C ASN A 180 19.05 6.61 20.08
N LEU A 181 19.72 6.69 18.92
CA LEU A 181 21.18 6.58 18.87
C LEU A 181 21.86 7.69 19.69
N ASP A 182 21.40 8.94 19.58
CA ASP A 182 21.94 10.04 20.37
C ASP A 182 21.63 9.89 21.86
N ARG A 183 20.36 9.60 22.21
CA ARG A 183 19.89 9.43 23.59
C ARG A 183 20.66 8.36 24.36
N PHE A 184 21.02 7.27 23.69
CA PHE A 184 21.78 6.16 24.29
C PHE A 184 23.29 6.22 23.99
N SER A 185 23.78 7.32 23.39
CA SER A 185 25.20 7.52 23.17
C SER A 185 25.92 7.91 24.47
N ALA A 186 27.25 7.77 24.49
CA ALA A 186 28.07 8.20 25.62
C ALA A 186 28.06 9.72 25.84
N SER A 187 27.69 10.51 24.83
CA SER A 187 27.62 11.97 24.90
C SER A 187 26.47 12.49 24.03
N PRO A 188 25.22 12.42 24.53
CA PRO A 188 24.05 12.90 23.80
C PRO A 188 24.17 14.40 23.49
N ARG A 189 23.81 14.79 22.27
CA ARG A 189 23.92 16.17 21.76
C ARG A 189 22.57 16.79 21.44
N LEU A 190 21.53 15.99 21.26
CA LEU A 190 20.22 16.48 20.90
C LEU A 190 19.48 16.94 22.17
N ASP A 191 18.92 18.15 22.12
CA ASP A 191 17.83 18.51 23.01
C ASP A 191 16.60 17.69 22.60
N GLY A 192 16.21 16.74 23.45
CA GLY A 192 15.19 15.76 23.11
C GLY A 192 13.82 16.36 22.79
N PRO A 193 13.24 17.20 23.67
CA PRO A 193 12.00 17.91 23.37
C PRO A 193 12.06 18.73 22.09
N VAL A 194 13.14 19.50 21.87
CA VAL A 194 13.28 20.33 20.65
C VAL A 194 13.40 19.45 19.41
N PHE A 195 14.18 18.38 19.46
CA PHE A 195 14.33 17.45 18.35
C PHE A 195 13.01 16.76 18.01
N LEU A 196 12.28 16.24 19.00
CA LEU A 196 10.98 15.61 18.76
C LEU A 196 9.96 16.61 18.21
N LEU A 197 9.97 17.86 18.68
CA LEU A 197 9.10 18.90 18.15
C LEU A 197 9.41 19.19 16.67
N LEU A 198 10.68 19.42 16.34
CA LEU A 198 11.08 19.92 15.02
C LEU A 198 11.27 18.81 13.97
N ALA A 199 11.79 17.64 14.36
CA ALA A 199 12.10 16.55 13.43
C ALA A 199 10.98 15.51 13.34
N VAL A 200 10.09 15.42 14.33
CA VAL A 200 8.97 14.47 14.33
C VAL A 200 7.64 15.19 14.17
N LEU A 201 7.25 16.04 15.13
CA LEU A 201 5.92 16.62 15.16
C LEU A 201 5.68 17.60 14.01
N LEU A 202 6.64 18.49 13.74
CA LEU A 202 6.50 19.52 12.71
C LEU A 202 6.31 18.95 11.29
N PRO A 203 7.13 18.01 10.79
CA PRO A 203 6.92 17.39 9.48
C PRO A 203 5.59 16.62 9.41
N LEU A 204 5.23 15.89 10.48
CA LEU A 204 3.96 15.17 10.57
C LEU A 204 2.77 16.11 10.40
N VAL A 205 2.74 17.21 11.15
CA VAL A 205 1.63 18.17 11.12
C VAL A 205 1.58 18.91 9.79
N LEU A 206 2.72 19.41 9.30
CA LEU A 206 2.77 20.19 8.07
C LEU A 206 2.44 19.34 6.83
N LEU A 207 3.13 18.23 6.65
CA LEU A 207 2.94 17.39 5.47
C LEU A 207 1.67 16.54 5.57
N GLY A 208 1.33 16.04 6.76
CA GLY A 208 0.07 15.35 6.99
C GLY A 208 -1.14 16.26 6.78
N GLY A 209 -1.08 17.50 7.28
CA GLY A 209 -2.09 18.53 7.03
C GLY A 209 -2.21 18.87 5.53
N LEU A 210 -1.08 19.10 4.85
CA LEU A 210 -1.05 19.33 3.41
C LEU A 210 -1.68 18.16 2.62
N TYR A 211 -1.33 16.92 2.98
CA TYR A 211 -1.89 15.72 2.35
C TYR A 211 -3.41 15.65 2.52
N GLN A 212 -3.90 15.94 3.73
CA GLN A 212 -5.34 15.94 3.99
C GLN A 212 -6.08 17.02 3.19
N LEU A 213 -5.51 18.23 3.10
CA LEU A 213 -6.05 19.32 2.29
C LEU A 213 -6.09 18.95 0.79
N GLN A 214 -5.01 18.36 0.27
CA GLN A 214 -4.97 17.88 -1.12
C GLN A 214 -6.01 16.80 -1.39
N ARG A 215 -6.27 15.94 -0.41
CA ARG A 215 -7.28 14.88 -0.51
C ARG A 215 -8.70 15.43 -0.56
N TRP A 216 -9.01 16.42 0.28
CA TRP A 216 -10.32 17.09 0.24
C TRP A 216 -10.55 17.79 -1.10
N GLY A 217 -9.58 18.56 -1.61
CA GLY A 217 -9.72 19.22 -2.91
C GLY A 217 -9.89 18.27 -4.10
N LYS A 218 -9.27 17.07 -4.07
CA LYS A 218 -9.45 16.04 -5.12
C LYS A 218 -10.81 15.35 -5.05
N SER A 219 -11.38 15.19 -3.85
CA SER A 219 -12.72 14.61 -3.68
C SER A 219 -13.78 15.55 -4.26
N GLU A 220 -13.69 16.84 -3.93
CA GLU A 220 -14.60 17.86 -4.46
C GLU A 220 -14.48 18.01 -5.98
N ALA A 221 -13.26 17.99 -6.53
CA ALA A 221 -13.05 18.05 -7.99
C ALA A 221 -13.64 16.83 -8.71
N LYS A 222 -13.56 15.63 -8.12
CA LYS A 222 -14.14 14.40 -8.68
C LYS A 222 -15.67 14.42 -8.63
N GLU A 223 -16.25 14.90 -7.53
CA GLU A 223 -17.71 15.08 -7.41
C GLU A 223 -18.22 16.15 -8.38
N ALA A 224 -17.51 17.28 -8.52
CA ALA A 224 -17.85 18.32 -9.49
C ALA A 224 -17.76 17.82 -10.95
N LEU A 225 -16.76 17.00 -11.28
CA LEU A 225 -16.67 16.36 -12.60
C LEU A 225 -17.80 15.34 -12.82
N GLN A 226 -18.13 14.51 -11.83
CA GLN A 226 -19.26 13.58 -11.91
C GLN A 226 -20.60 14.30 -12.06
N GLN A 227 -20.79 15.42 -11.36
CA GLN A 227 -21.98 16.25 -11.51
C GLN A 227 -22.05 16.89 -12.91
N ARG A 228 -20.94 17.34 -13.48
CA ARG A 228 -20.90 17.85 -14.86
C ARG A 228 -21.20 16.78 -15.90
N ASP A 229 -20.66 15.57 -15.72
CA ASP A 229 -20.96 14.44 -16.60
C ASP A 229 -22.46 14.08 -16.55
N ILE A 230 -23.06 14.03 -15.36
CA ILE A 230 -24.51 13.78 -15.18
C ILE A 230 -25.34 14.88 -15.86
N VAL A 231 -24.96 16.15 -15.72
CA VAL A 231 -25.67 17.28 -16.35
C VAL A 231 -25.56 17.21 -17.89
N SER A 232 -24.39 16.87 -18.43
CA SER A 232 -24.21 16.69 -19.88
C SER A 232 -24.99 15.51 -20.45
N GLU A 233 -25.17 14.43 -19.68
CA GLU A 233 -26.02 13.29 -20.09
C GLU A 233 -27.52 13.68 -20.13
N THR A 234 -27.96 14.67 -19.35
CA THR A 234 -29.34 15.21 -19.43
C THR A 234 -29.56 16.21 -20.57
N GLU A 235 -28.54 16.98 -20.96
CA GLU A 235 -28.65 17.98 -22.05
C GLU A 235 -28.71 17.33 -23.44
N GLU A 236 -28.07 16.17 -23.67
CA GLU A 236 -28.13 15.47 -24.97
C GLU A 236 -29.49 14.79 -25.25
N VAL A 237 -30.40 14.72 -24.26
CA VAL A 237 -31.72 14.08 -24.41
C VAL A 237 -32.82 15.07 -24.80
N GLU A 238 -32.60 16.38 -24.69
CA GLU A 238 -33.53 17.44 -25.11
C GLU A 238 -33.15 18.04 -26.48
N VAL A 239 -33.15 17.23 -27.54
CA VAL A 239 -33.32 17.74 -28.91
C VAL A 239 -34.37 16.91 -29.63
N ARG A 240 -35.61 17.39 -29.59
CA ARG A 240 -36.72 17.02 -30.47
C ARG A 240 -37.30 18.27 -31.11
#